data_AF-A0A934KWH2-F1
#
_entry.id   AF-A0A934KWH2-F1
#
_cell.length_a   1.000
_cell.length_b   1.000
_cell.length_c   1.000
_cell.angle_alpha   90.00
_cell.angle_beta   90.00
_cell.angle_gamma   90.00
#
_symmetry.space_group_name_H-M   'P 1'
#
loop_
_entity.id
_entity.type
_entity.pdbx_description
1 polymer ?
#
loop_
_entity_poly.entity_id
_entity_poly.type
_entity_poly.pdbx_seq_one_letter_code
_entity_poly.pdbx_strand_id
1 'polypeptide(L)' 'MKIVGTRPHSLSPERLTPEEALRRAAVLQAQADALNPYPKPRGFVFKAKTWEDYAAWRKAQSNPRLW' A
#
# COMPACT_ATOMS: atom_id res chain seq x y z
N MET A 1 10.82 9.49 -29.84
CA MET A 1 11.15 8.05 -29.73
C MET A 1 10.50 7.50 -28.48
N LYS A 2 9.45 6.68 -28.60
CA LYS A 2 8.71 6.12 -27.45
C LYS A 2 9.45 4.86 -27.00
N ILE A 3 10.18 4.94 -25.89
CA ILE A 3 10.81 3.77 -25.29
C ILE A 3 9.68 2.97 -24.62
N VAL A 4 9.17 1.96 -25.32
CA VAL A 4 8.30 0.94 -24.73
C VAL A 4 9.23 -0.19 -24.33
N GLY A 5 9.68 -0.19 -23.07
CA GLY A 5 10.60 -1.21 -22.58
C GLY A 5 10.00 -2.60 -22.79
N THR A 6 10.71 -3.45 -23.53
CA THR A 6 10.37 -4.86 -23.69
C THR A 6 10.44 -5.48 -22.30
N ARG A 7 9.29 -5.80 -21.71
CA ARG A 7 9.28 -6.50 -20.41
C ARG A 7 9.96 -7.85 -20.62
N PRO A 8 11.01 -8.18 -19.84
CA PRO A 8 11.56 -9.52 -19.82
C PRO A 8 10.44 -10.54 -19.69
N HIS A 9 10.50 -11.65 -20.45
CA HIS A 9 9.49 -12.71 -20.36
C HIS A 9 9.34 -13.32 -18.95
N SER A 10 10.33 -13.13 -18.07
CA SER A 10 10.30 -13.46 -16.63
C SER A 10 9.49 -12.47 -15.76
N LEU A 11 8.99 -11.39 -16.35
CA LEU A 11 8.08 -10.40 -15.77
C LEU A 11 6.69 -10.44 -16.42
N SER A 12 6.42 -11.42 -17.29
CA SER A 12 5.08 -11.64 -17.85
C SER A 12 4.11 -12.00 -16.72
N PRO A 13 2.99 -11.27 -16.53
CA PRO A 13 2.03 -11.52 -15.44
C PRO A 13 1.51 -12.96 -15.43
N GLU A 14 1.49 -13.58 -16.59
CA GLU A 14 0.97 -14.92 -16.91
C GLU A 14 1.88 -16.04 -16.39
N ARG A 15 3.11 -15.72 -15.98
CA ARG A 15 4.11 -16.66 -15.46
C ARG A 15 4.50 -16.39 -14.00
N LEU A 16 3.90 -15.38 -13.37
CA LEU A 16 4.15 -15.09 -11.95
C LEU A 16 3.17 -15.87 -11.09
N THR A 17 3.69 -16.55 -10.08
CA THR A 17 2.81 -17.05 -9.01
C THR A 17 2.35 -15.88 -8.13
N PRO A 18 1.19 -16.00 -7.44
CA PRO A 18 0.73 -14.99 -6.50
C PRO A 18 1.77 -14.63 -5.42
N GLU A 19 2.53 -15.61 -4.93
CA GLU A 19 3.57 -15.42 -3.90
C GLU A 19 4.74 -14.58 -4.43
N GLU A 20 5.17 -14.83 -5.66
CA GLU A 20 6.22 -14.05 -6.31
C GLU A 20 5.78 -12.63 -6.59
N ALA A 21 4.52 -12.44 -7.01
CA ALA A 21 3.94 -11.13 -7.23
C ALA A 21 3.89 -10.32 -5.93
N LEU A 22 3.47 -10.95 -4.82
CA LEU A 22 3.44 -10.34 -3.50
C LEU A 22 4.84 -9.94 -3.02
N ARG A 23 5.83 -10.83 -3.18
CA ARG A 23 7.22 -10.55 -2.81
C ARG A 23 7.77 -9.34 -3.58
N ARG A 24 7.50 -9.28 -4.89
CA ARG A 24 7.93 -8.15 -5.73
C ARG A 24 7.24 -6.86 -5.35
N ALA A 25 5.93 -6.90 -5.09
CA ALA A 25 5.18 -5.73 -4.63
C ALA A 25 5.75 -5.17 -3.32
N ALA A 26 6.12 -6.04 -2.36
CA ALA A 26 6.74 -5.64 -1.10
C ALA A 26 8.09 -4.93 -1.30
N VAL A 27 8.95 -5.46 -2.19
CA VAL A 27 10.25 -4.85 -2.50
C VAL A 27 10.06 -3.48 -3.16
N LEU A 28 9.17 -3.37 -4.14
CA LEU A 28 8.88 -2.11 -4.82
C LEU A 28 8.29 -1.07 -3.86
N GLN A 29 7.39 -1.48 -2.97
CA GLN A 29 6.82 -0.60 -1.95
C GLN A 29 7.91 -0.09 -0.99
N ALA A 30 8.83 -0.95 -0.56
CA ALA A 30 9.94 -0.54 0.31
C ALA A 30 10.88 0.46 -0.39
N GLN A 31 11.17 0.27 -1.68
CA GLN A 31 11.96 1.21 -2.47
C GLN A 31 11.23 2.55 -2.64
N ALA A 32 9.94 2.53 -2.93
CA ALA A 32 9.12 3.73 -3.04
C ALA A 32 9.05 4.49 -1.70
N ASP A 33 8.90 3.76 -0.58
CA ASP A 33 8.91 4.34 0.76
C ASP A 33 10.27 4.96 1.11
N ALA A 34 11.38 4.35 0.69
CA ALA A 34 12.73 4.89 0.92
C ALA A 34 13.01 6.17 0.12
N LEU A 35 12.42 6.29 -1.07
CA LEU A 35 12.50 7.50 -1.90
C LEU A 35 11.51 8.58 -1.48
N ASN A 36 10.53 8.27 -0.62
CA ASN A 36 9.53 9.22 -0.19
C ASN A 36 10.17 10.24 0.77
N PRO A 37 10.28 11.53 0.40
CA PRO A 37 10.86 12.56 1.27
C PRO A 37 9.94 12.86 2.46
N TYR A 38 8.68 12.45 2.38
CA TYR A 38 7.72 12.58 3.48
C TYR A 38 7.76 11.32 4.33
N PRO A 39 7.94 11.44 5.66
CA PRO A 39 7.85 10.28 6.54
C PRO A 39 6.48 9.62 6.36
N LYS A 40 6.43 8.28 6.52
CA LYS A 40 5.15 7.57 6.54
C LYS A 40 4.19 8.33 7.44
N PRO A 41 2.95 8.59 7.00
CA PRO A 41 1.99 9.28 7.85
C PRO A 41 1.96 8.52 9.17
N ARG A 42 2.36 9.20 10.25
CA ARG A 42 2.20 8.65 11.59
C ARG A 42 0.71 8.38 11.66
N GLY A 43 0.32 7.11 11.72
CA GLY A 43 -1.08 6.69 11.56
C GLY A 43 -1.99 7.62 12.36
N PHE A 44 -3.15 7.96 11.81
CA PHE A 44 -4.09 8.84 12.51
C PHE A 44 -4.54 8.12 13.78
N VAL A 45 -4.04 8.55 14.95
CA VAL A 45 -4.44 7.99 16.23
C VAL A 45 -5.69 8.73 16.68
N PHE A 46 -6.86 8.13 16.45
CA PHE A 46 -8.11 8.60 17.04
C PHE A 46 -8.25 8.05 18.46
N LYS A 47 -8.30 8.93 19.46
CA LYS A 47 -8.56 8.55 20.85
C LYS A 47 -10.01 8.85 21.19
N ALA A 48 -10.85 7.82 21.21
CA ALA A 48 -12.22 7.91 21.69
C ALA A 48 -12.30 7.80 23.21
N LYS A 49 -13.36 8.33 23.83
CA LYS A 49 -13.61 8.18 25.27
C LYS A 49 -14.16 6.79 25.61
N THR A 50 -14.95 6.22 24.70
CA THR A 50 -15.52 4.88 24.81
C THR A 50 -15.24 4.07 23.55
N TRP A 51 -15.47 2.75 23.64
CA TRP A 51 -15.34 1.87 22.48
C TRP A 51 -16.43 2.15 21.43
N GLU A 52 -17.64 2.48 21.86
CA GLU A 52 -18.77 2.79 20.99
C GLU A 52 -18.50 4.03 20.12
N ASP A 53 -17.89 5.06 20.71
CA ASP A 53 -17.48 6.28 20.00
C ASP A 53 -16.42 5.98 18.94
N TYR A 54 -15.45 5.10 19.26
CA TYR A 54 -14.45 4.64 18.30
C TYR A 54 -15.10 3.85 17.15
N ALA A 55 -16.05 2.95 17.46
CA ALA A 55 -16.73 2.14 16.46
C ALA A 55 -17.61 2.99 15.53
N ALA A 56 -18.31 3.99 16.06
CA ALA A 56 -19.08 4.96 15.28
C ALA A 56 -18.17 5.78 14.35
N TRP A 57 -17.05 6.31 14.89
CA TRP A 57 -16.04 7.02 14.10
C TRP A 57 -15.47 6.15 12.98
N ARG A 58 -15.11 4.90 13.27
CA ARG A 58 -14.57 3.93 12.30
C ARG A 58 -15.56 3.66 11.16
N LYS A 59 -16.84 3.46 11.48
CA LYS A 59 -17.90 3.24 10.47
C LYS A 59 -18.14 4.45 9.59
N ALA A 60 -17.92 5.66 10.11
CA ALA A 60 -18.08 6.90 9.36
C ALA A 60 -16.92 7.18 8.38
N GLN A 61 -15.77 6.50 8.50
CA GLN A 61 -14.65 6.71 7.59
C GLN A 61 -14.89 6.00 6.25
N SER A 62 -15.03 6.77 5.17
CA SER A 62 -15.06 6.26 3.79
C SER A 62 -13.67 5.87 3.28
N ASN A 63 -12.61 6.39 3.90
CA ASN A 63 -11.24 6.14 3.50
C ASN A 63 -10.68 4.88 4.19
N PRO A 64 -10.39 3.80 3.44
CA PRO A 64 -9.77 2.61 3.97
C PRO A 64 -8.26 2.81 4.22
N ARG A 65 -7.82 3.97 4.69
CA ARG A 65 -6.44 4.17 5.19
C ARG A 65 -6.42 4.80 6.58
N LEU A 66 -7.59 5.01 7.18
CA LEU A 66 -7.79 5.57 8.52
C LEU A 66 -8.15 4.51 9.58
N TRP A 67 -8.02 3.22 9.24
CA TRP A 67 -8.19 2.08 10.13
C TRP A 67 -6.83 1.47 10.45
#